data_AF-A0A2E9WGH3-F1
#
_entry.id   AF-A0A2E9WGH3-F1
#
_cell.length_a   1.000
_cell.length_b   1.000
_cell.length_c   1.000
_cell.angle_alpha   90.00
_cell.angle_beta   90.00
_cell.angle_gamma   90.00
#
_symmetry.space_group_name_H-M   'P 1'
#
loop_
_entity.id
_entity.type
_entity.pdbx_description
1 polymer ?
#
loop_
_entity_poly.entity_id
_entity_poly.type
_entity_poly.pdbx_seq_one_letter_code
_entity_poly.pdbx_strand_id
1 'polypeptide(L)'
;MARGAKEPQHEMTYSERVKASSKGGSLGKRMTASKRRQRTPTVSRAPRLCCANDAVRKETTERMLADLRNARLDRSWSNGAWKMQAPVWFLRKYRRHLHHLPDDVRAKLNLR
;
A
#
# COMPACT_ATOMS: atom_id res chain seq x y z
N MET A 1 57.51 -5.03 -55.41
CA MET A 1 57.03 -6.44 -55.34
C MET A 1 57.22 -6.85 -53.88
N ALA A 2 56.30 -7.42 -53.10
CA ALA A 2 55.09 -8.18 -53.36
C ALA A 2 54.02 -7.91 -52.28
N ARG A 3 52.76 -8.11 -52.68
CA ARG A 3 51.53 -7.93 -51.89
C ARG A 3 51.45 -9.01 -50.80
N GLY A 4 51.44 -8.61 -49.53
CA GLY A 4 51.12 -9.50 -48.42
C GLY A 4 49.66 -9.96 -48.51
N ALA A 5 49.47 -11.27 -48.62
CA ALA A 5 48.18 -11.91 -48.83
C ALA A 5 47.23 -11.69 -47.64
N LYS A 6 45.96 -11.40 -47.93
CA LYS A 6 44.85 -11.44 -46.97
C LYS A 6 44.70 -12.87 -46.46
N GLU A 7 44.77 -13.07 -45.15
CA GLU A 7 44.31 -14.31 -44.52
C GLU A 7 42.82 -14.54 -44.86
N PRO A 8 42.42 -15.79 -45.18
CA PRO A 8 41.03 -16.10 -45.45
C PRO A 8 40.21 -15.96 -44.17
N GLN A 9 39.10 -15.23 -44.27
CA GLN A 9 38.09 -15.18 -43.22
C GLN A 9 37.52 -16.58 -43.03
N HIS A 10 37.74 -17.16 -41.86
CA HIS A 10 37.17 -18.45 -41.49
C HIS A 10 35.64 -18.32 -41.41
N GLU A 11 34.94 -18.74 -42.47
CA GLU A 11 33.48 -18.87 -42.47
C GLU A 11 33.07 -20.08 -41.62
N MET A 12 32.55 -19.79 -40.43
CA MET A 12 31.99 -20.84 -39.58
C MET A 12 30.84 -21.57 -40.28
N THR A 13 30.93 -22.89 -40.30
CA THR A 13 29.90 -23.76 -40.87
C THR A 13 28.57 -23.59 -40.14
N TYR A 14 27.44 -23.88 -40.81
CA TYR A 14 26.10 -23.81 -40.21
C TYR A 14 26.00 -24.62 -38.92
N SER A 15 26.63 -25.80 -38.89
CA SER A 15 26.76 -26.68 -37.73
C SER A 15 27.53 -26.05 -36.55
N GLU A 16 28.59 -25.28 -36.83
CA GLU A 16 29.32 -24.52 -35.79
C GLU A 16 28.51 -23.32 -35.30
N ARG A 17 27.72 -22.69 -36.18
CA ARG A 17 26.80 -21.61 -35.82
C ARG A 17 25.70 -22.10 -34.86
N VAL A 18 25.14 -23.29 -35.10
CA VAL A 18 24.10 -23.90 -34.24
C VAL A 18 24.67 -24.34 -32.88
N LYS A 19 25.91 -24.87 -32.84
CA LYS A 19 26.59 -25.19 -31.57
C LYS A 19 26.99 -23.94 -30.76
N ALA A 20 27.40 -22.86 -31.42
CA ALA A 20 27.68 -21.58 -30.77
C ALA A 20 26.42 -20.87 -30.24
N SER A 21 25.28 -21.01 -30.92
CA SER A 21 23.98 -20.49 -30.45
C SER A 21 23.35 -21.28 -29.29
N SER A 22 23.86 -22.48 -28.98
CA SER A 22 23.37 -23.28 -27.84
C SER A 22 23.95 -22.84 -26.49
N LYS A 23 24.82 -21.81 -26.49
CA LYS A 23 25.44 -21.21 -25.30
C LYS A 23 25.10 -19.71 -25.19
N GLY A 24 23.85 -19.35 -25.44
CA GLY A 24 23.42 -17.95 -25.46
C GLY A 24 21.91 -17.80 -25.51
N GLY A 25 21.21 -18.35 -24.51
CA GLY A 25 19.75 -18.40 -24.53
C GLY A 25 19.11 -18.44 -23.16
N SER A 26 19.65 -17.74 -22.14
CA SER A 26 18.80 -17.37 -20.99
C SER A 26 17.93 -16.18 -21.38
N LEU A 27 16.97 -16.46 -22.27
CA LEU A 27 15.83 -15.59 -22.54
C LEU A 27 15.13 -15.32 -21.21
N GLY A 28 15.29 -14.08 -20.75
CA GLY A 28 14.36 -13.37 -19.89
C GLY A 28 13.69 -14.18 -18.78
N LYS A 29 14.39 -14.39 -17.66
CA LYS A 29 13.69 -14.27 -16.36
C LYS A 29 13.40 -12.79 -16.12
N ARG A 30 12.40 -12.25 -16.83
CA ARG A 30 11.63 -11.13 -16.31
C ARG A 30 10.98 -11.65 -15.03
N MET A 31 11.66 -11.47 -13.89
CA MET A 31 11.04 -11.67 -12.57
C MET A 31 10.06 -10.52 -12.30
N THR A 32 9.06 -10.36 -13.15
CA THR A 32 7.84 -9.61 -12.83
C THR A 32 6.83 -10.61 -12.30
N ALA A 33 7.03 -11.07 -11.07
CA ALA A 33 5.95 -11.58 -10.23
C ALA A 33 6.45 -11.75 -8.80
N SER A 34 6.01 -10.83 -7.96
CA SER A 34 5.52 -11.20 -6.64
C SER A 34 6.53 -11.80 -5.64
N LYS A 35 7.68 -11.13 -5.45
CA LYS A 35 8.02 -10.75 -4.06
C LYS A 35 7.14 -9.55 -3.68
N ARG A 36 5.81 -9.71 -3.81
CA ARG A 36 4.85 -9.08 -2.92
C ARG A 36 5.39 -9.55 -1.60
N ARG A 37 6.17 -8.68 -0.94
CA ARG A 37 6.71 -8.91 0.39
C ARG A 37 5.57 -9.60 1.09
N GLN A 38 5.69 -10.91 1.34
CA GLN A 38 4.87 -11.55 2.32
C GLN A 38 5.36 -10.85 3.57
N ARG A 39 4.76 -9.67 3.82
CA ARG A 39 4.69 -9.09 5.13
C ARG A 39 4.11 -10.25 5.89
N THR A 40 4.97 -10.95 6.62
CA THR A 40 4.53 -11.77 7.73
C THR A 40 3.44 -10.95 8.38
N PRO A 41 2.18 -11.44 8.44
CA PRO A 41 1.14 -10.70 9.11
C PRO A 41 1.72 -10.46 10.49
N THR A 42 2.03 -9.19 10.79
CA THR A 42 2.67 -8.85 12.05
C THR A 42 1.62 -9.24 13.07
N VAL A 43 1.85 -10.39 13.69
CA VAL A 43 0.95 -11.05 14.61
C VAL A 43 0.57 -9.98 15.63
N SER A 44 -0.73 -9.69 15.66
CA SER A 44 -1.41 -8.86 16.64
C SER A 44 -0.56 -7.68 17.14
N ARG A 45 -0.65 -6.53 16.46
CA ARG A 45 -0.50 -5.28 17.23
C ARG A 45 -1.51 -5.40 18.36
N ALA A 46 -1.05 -5.65 19.59
CA ALA A 46 -1.88 -5.49 20.77
C ALA A 46 -2.68 -4.20 20.57
N PRO A 47 -4.01 -4.19 20.81
CA PRO A 47 -4.80 -3.00 20.65
C PRO A 47 -4.05 -1.90 21.39
N ARG A 48 -3.65 -0.85 20.67
CA ARG A 48 -2.97 0.28 21.29
C ARG A 48 -3.96 0.82 22.28
N LEU A 49 -3.79 0.48 23.56
CA LEU A 49 -4.59 0.97 24.66
C LEU A 49 -4.41 2.49 24.66
N CYS A 50 -5.31 3.19 23.94
CA CYS A 50 -5.24 4.65 23.88
C CYS A 50 -5.80 5.27 25.15
N CYS A 51 -6.62 4.52 25.89
CA CYS A 51 -7.12 4.87 27.21
C CYS A 51 -6.49 3.94 28.24
N ALA A 52 -6.13 4.49 29.40
CA ALA A 52 -5.60 3.72 30.52
C ALA A 52 -6.64 2.77 31.11
N ASN A 53 -7.88 3.26 31.29
CA ASN A 53 -8.99 2.54 31.92
C ASN A 53 -10.30 2.74 31.14
N ASP A 54 -11.28 1.84 31.35
CA ASP A 54 -12.60 1.89 30.72
C ASP A 54 -13.41 3.14 31.10
N ALA A 55 -13.23 3.68 32.31
CA ALA A 55 -13.86 4.93 32.73
C ALA A 55 -13.42 6.11 31.84
N VAL A 56 -12.11 6.22 31.59
CA VAL A 56 -11.52 7.25 30.71
C VAL A 56 -12.01 7.07 29.28
N ARG A 57 -12.17 5.81 28.83
CA ARG A 57 -12.75 5.51 27.51
C ARG A 57 -14.16 6.06 27.39
N LYS A 58 -15.03 5.78 28.37
CA LYS A 58 -16.42 6.26 28.38
C LYS A 58 -16.47 7.79 28.37
N GLU A 59 -15.72 8.44 29.26
CA GLU A 59 -15.67 9.90 29.34
C GLU A 59 -15.16 10.53 28.02
N THR A 60 -14.10 9.97 27.44
CA THR A 60 -13.57 10.45 26.15
C THR A 60 -14.61 10.31 25.04
N THR A 61 -15.34 9.20 25.03
CA THR A 61 -16.41 8.95 24.04
C THR A 61 -17.55 9.95 24.19
N GLU A 62 -17.98 10.22 25.43
CA GLU A 62 -19.02 11.21 25.72
C GLU A 62 -18.59 12.61 25.27
N ARG A 63 -17.35 13.02 25.55
CA ARG A 63 -16.77 14.28 25.07
C ARG A 63 -16.74 14.36 23.54
N MET A 64 -16.35 13.27 22.87
CA MET A 64 -16.37 13.20 21.41
C MET A 64 -17.78 13.37 20.83
N LEU A 65 -18.78 12.73 21.44
CA LEU A 65 -20.17 12.86 21.01
C LEU A 65 -20.72 14.28 21.26
N ALA A 66 -20.35 14.91 22.38
CA ALA A 66 -20.72 16.29 22.67
C ALA A 66 -20.13 17.28 21.66
N ASP A 67 -18.84 17.11 21.33
CA ASP A 67 -18.15 17.90 20.31
C ASP A 67 -18.83 17.72 18.94
N LEU A 68 -19.25 16.51 18.58
CA LEU A 68 -19.95 16.22 17.31
C LEU A 68 -21.36 16.82 17.25
N ARG A 69 -22.10 16.85 18.36
CA ARG A 69 -23.47 17.40 18.41
C ARG A 69 -23.51 18.88 18.05
N ASN A 70 -22.49 19.64 18.45
CA ASN A 70 -22.39 21.07 18.20
C ASN A 70 -21.58 21.41 16.94
N ALA A 71 -20.94 20.42 16.33
CA ALA A 71 -20.09 20.62 15.17
C ALA A 71 -20.89 20.65 13.87
N ARG A 72 -20.56 21.60 13.00
CA ARG A 72 -20.96 21.54 11.59
C ARG A 72 -20.09 20.49 10.88
N LEU A 73 -20.73 19.46 10.33
CA LEU A 73 -20.05 18.39 9.60
C LEU A 73 -19.58 18.86 8.21
N ASP A 74 -18.44 18.34 7.79
CA ASP A 74 -17.91 18.58 6.45
C ASP A 74 -18.60 17.65 5.43
N ARG A 75 -18.63 18.06 4.16
CA ARG A 75 -19.06 17.21 3.05
C ARG A 75 -17.84 16.76 2.26
N SER A 76 -17.75 15.45 2.02
CA SER A 76 -16.70 14.84 1.20
C SER A 76 -17.32 14.04 0.07
N TRP A 77 -16.73 14.12 -1.12
CA TRP A 77 -17.12 13.27 -2.24
C TRP A 77 -16.41 11.92 -2.12
N SER A 78 -17.15 10.83 -2.03
CA SER A 78 -16.60 9.49 -1.86
C SER A 78 -17.46 8.46 -2.58
N ASN A 79 -16.84 7.63 -3.43
CA ASN A 79 -17.50 6.58 -4.22
C ASN A 79 -18.70 7.09 -5.04
N GLY A 80 -18.58 8.26 -5.68
CA GLY A 80 -19.64 8.80 -6.54
C GLY A 80 -20.83 9.42 -5.79
N ALA A 81 -20.72 9.64 -4.48
CA ALA A 81 -21.76 10.29 -3.68
C ALA A 81 -21.15 11.31 -2.69
N TRP A 82 -21.93 12.35 -2.37
CA TRP A 82 -21.63 13.25 -1.25
C TRP A 82 -21.91 12.53 0.07
N LYS A 83 -20.90 12.43 0.92
CA LYS A 83 -21.01 11.88 2.27
C LYS A 83 -20.69 12.93 3.31
N MET A 84 -21.39 12.88 4.44
CA MET A 84 -21.01 13.66 5.61
C MET A 84 -19.72 13.07 6.20
N GLN A 85 -18.83 13.95 6.63
CA GLN A 85 -17.55 13.61 7.22
C GLN A 85 -17.35 14.40 8.51
N ALA A 86 -16.67 13.79 9.47
CA ALA A 86 -16.27 14.51 10.68
C ALA A 86 -15.32 15.67 10.32
N PRO A 87 -15.41 16.81 11.01
CA PRO A 87 -14.53 17.95 10.74
C PRO A 87 -13.05 17.63 10.88
N VAL A 88 -12.20 18.27 10.08
CA VAL A 88 -10.74 18.02 10.13
C VAL A 88 -10.16 18.27 11.53
N TRP A 89 -10.63 19.30 12.23
CA TRP A 89 -10.18 19.59 13.61
C TRP A 89 -10.54 18.45 14.57
N PHE A 90 -11.71 17.83 14.41
CA PHE A 90 -12.19 16.72 15.23
C PHE A 90 -11.32 15.48 15.00
N LEU A 91 -11.07 15.15 13.73
CA LEU A 91 -10.20 14.04 13.34
C LEU A 91 -8.78 14.20 13.89
N ARG A 92 -8.25 15.43 13.92
CA ARG A 92 -6.94 15.74 14.51
C ARG A 92 -6.95 15.60 16.03
N LYS A 93 -7.95 16.17 16.70
CA LYS A 93 -8.09 16.16 18.17
C LYS A 93 -8.22 14.73 18.71
N TYR A 94 -9.04 13.89 18.07
CA TYR A 94 -9.39 12.56 18.57
C TYR A 94 -8.80 11.40 17.77
N ARG A 95 -7.76 11.62 16.96
CA ARG A 95 -7.17 10.63 16.03
C ARG A 95 -6.95 9.24 16.64
N ARG A 96 -6.52 9.18 17.91
CA ARG A 96 -6.25 7.93 18.63
C ARG A 96 -7.50 7.26 19.19
N HIS A 97 -8.57 8.01 19.39
CA HIS A 97 -9.81 7.60 20.06
C HIS A 97 -11.00 7.42 19.10
N LEU A 98 -10.83 7.66 17.79
CA LEU A 98 -11.90 7.49 16.79
C LEU A 98 -12.55 6.10 16.81
N HIS A 99 -11.82 5.07 17.23
CA HIS A 99 -12.33 3.70 17.34
C HIS A 99 -13.23 3.47 18.56
N HIS A 100 -13.34 4.42 19.49
CA HIS A 100 -14.31 4.35 20.59
C HIS A 100 -15.70 4.81 20.20
N LEU A 101 -15.82 5.54 19.09
CA LEU A 101 -17.13 5.94 18.61
C LEU A 101 -17.96 4.70 18.26
N PRO A 102 -19.26 4.70 18.59
CA PRO A 102 -20.20 3.68 18.12
C PRO A 102 -20.14 3.51 16.60
N ASP A 103 -20.32 2.28 16.12
CA ASP A 103 -20.17 1.97 14.70
C ASP A 103 -21.19 2.69 13.81
N ASP A 104 -22.39 2.98 14.32
CA ASP A 104 -23.40 3.77 13.61
C ASP A 104 -22.93 5.23 13.40
N VAL A 105 -22.26 5.81 14.40
CA VAL A 105 -21.68 7.16 14.32
C VAL A 105 -20.48 7.15 13.36
N ARG A 106 -19.62 6.13 13.44
CA ARG A 106 -18.47 5.98 12.53
C ARG A 106 -18.92 5.84 11.07
N ALA A 107 -19.95 5.04 10.81
CA ALA A 107 -20.52 4.86 9.47
C ALA A 107 -21.10 6.17 8.92
N LYS A 108 -21.87 6.92 9.74
CA LYS A 108 -22.44 8.22 9.35
C LYS A 108 -21.37 9.27 9.01
N LEU A 109 -20.24 9.23 9.72
CA LEU A 109 -19.12 10.16 9.54
C LEU A 109 -18.06 9.66 8.53
N ASN A 110 -18.33 8.55 7.84
CA ASN A 110 -17.43 7.92 6.88
C ASN A 110 -16.03 7.63 7.47
N LEU A 111 -15.99 7.22 8.73
CA LEU A 111 -14.77 6.85 9.45
C LEU A 111 -14.53 5.33 9.28
N ARG A 112 -13.53 4.97 8.48
CA ARG A 112 -13.09 3.58 8.29
C ARG A 112 -12.09 3.18 9.36
#